data_AF-A0AAJ1BRN6-F1
#
_entry.id   AF-A0AAJ1BRN6-F1
#
_cell.length_a   1.000
_cell.length_b   1.000
_cell.length_c   1.000
_cell.angle_alpha   90.00
_cell.angle_beta   90.00
_cell.angle_gamma   90.00
#
_symmetry.space_group_name_H-M   'P 1'
#
loop_
_entity.id
_entity.type
_entity.pdbx_description
1 polymer ?
#
loop_
_entity_poly.entity_id
_entity_poly.type
_entity_poly.pdbx_seq_one_letter_code
_entity_poly.pdbx_strand_id
1 'polypeptide(L)'
;VFSDSNISYDMTEGVIGDWQSDGEWSWVLHVWNVENETWIESQEEISALVLDADTHLAWAPSNADIGNLPPGVDCDGHGWAMGSGGAAHCMCDEGYERPDGDWLSCVSEGTASGEVGNETDPHEESLGLYEVGHSTVTFILDKQMRKRVAYSGIYWDAEEFTHDVQSLEHE
;
A
#
# COMPACT_ATOMS: atom_id res chain seq x y z
N VAL A 1 3.79 4.84 -16.64
CA VAL A 1 3.79 4.17 -15.32
C VAL A 1 3.75 2.63 -15.43
N PHE A 2 3.77 2.03 -16.63
CA PHE A 2 3.95 0.56 -16.79
C PHE A 2 5.09 0.17 -17.75
N SER A 3 6.10 1.03 -17.94
CA SER A 3 7.22 0.75 -18.87
C SER A 3 8.36 -0.06 -18.24
N ASP A 4 8.38 -0.23 -16.92
CA ASP A 4 9.47 -0.90 -16.19
C ASP A 4 9.11 -2.30 -15.68
N SER A 5 7.85 -2.72 -15.82
CA SER A 5 7.43 -4.10 -15.57
C SER A 5 7.37 -4.83 -16.91
N ASN A 6 8.24 -5.83 -17.10
CA ASN A 6 8.23 -6.72 -18.26
C ASN A 6 7.02 -7.69 -18.20
N ILE A 7 5.83 -7.18 -17.90
CA ILE A 7 4.59 -7.95 -17.80
C ILE A 7 3.94 -7.88 -19.18
N SER A 8 4.05 -8.97 -19.94
CA SER A 8 3.32 -9.15 -21.18
C SER A 8 1.86 -9.49 -20.88
N TYR A 9 0.94 -8.87 -21.59
CA TYR A 9 -0.50 -9.14 -21.51
C TYR A 9 -1.01 -9.48 -22.91
N ASP A 10 -1.60 -10.66 -23.05
CA ASP A 10 -2.29 -11.10 -24.27
C ASP A 10 -3.53 -11.91 -23.88
N MET A 11 -4.68 -11.26 -23.78
CA MET A 11 -5.94 -11.95 -23.46
C MET A 11 -6.45 -12.84 -24.57
N THR A 12 -6.00 -12.62 -25.81
CA THR A 12 -6.39 -13.50 -26.93
C THR A 12 -5.77 -14.87 -26.74
N GLU A 13 -4.53 -14.90 -26.22
CA GLU A 13 -3.82 -16.13 -25.84
C GLU A 13 -4.00 -16.53 -24.37
N GLY A 14 -4.70 -15.71 -23.59
CA GLY A 14 -5.00 -15.93 -22.17
C GLY A 14 -3.79 -15.76 -21.25
N VAL A 15 -2.87 -14.86 -21.58
CA VAL A 15 -1.58 -14.66 -20.89
C VAL A 15 -1.58 -13.34 -20.11
N ILE A 16 -1.24 -13.40 -18.83
CA ILE A 16 -0.93 -12.23 -17.98
C ILE A 16 0.40 -12.50 -17.25
N GLY A 17 1.46 -11.79 -17.65
CA GLY A 17 2.82 -12.07 -17.18
C GLY A 17 3.25 -13.48 -17.56
N ASP A 18 3.68 -14.26 -16.56
CA ASP A 18 4.08 -15.66 -16.73
C ASP A 18 2.90 -16.66 -16.61
N TRP A 19 1.68 -16.17 -16.40
CA TRP A 19 0.50 -16.99 -16.16
C TRP A 19 -0.33 -17.13 -17.42
N GLN A 20 -0.67 -18.37 -17.78
CA GLN A 20 -1.48 -18.69 -18.95
C GLN A 20 -2.73 -19.49 -18.55
N SER A 21 -3.89 -19.07 -19.06
CA SER A 21 -5.14 -19.81 -18.92
C SER A 21 -5.10 -21.13 -19.69
N ASP A 22 -5.96 -22.07 -19.31
CA ASP A 22 -6.02 -23.38 -19.96
C ASP A 22 -7.47 -23.74 -20.34
N GLY A 23 -7.74 -25.02 -20.60
CA GLY A 23 -9.08 -25.48 -20.96
C GLY A 23 -10.08 -25.51 -19.79
N GLU A 24 -9.62 -25.36 -18.55
CA GLU A 24 -10.43 -25.47 -17.33
C GLU A 24 -10.79 -24.11 -16.73
N TRP A 25 -10.03 -23.05 -17.02
CA TRP A 25 -10.30 -21.69 -16.56
C TRP A 25 -9.81 -20.64 -17.54
N SER A 26 -10.42 -19.46 -17.52
CA SER A 26 -10.03 -18.28 -18.33
C SER A 26 -9.87 -17.03 -17.46
N TRP A 27 -9.14 -16.04 -17.94
CA TRP A 27 -9.12 -14.72 -17.29
C TRP A 27 -10.44 -13.99 -17.51
N VAL A 28 -10.98 -13.43 -16.43
CA VAL A 28 -12.22 -12.66 -16.43
C VAL A 28 -11.93 -11.26 -15.89
N LEU A 29 -12.32 -10.25 -16.67
CA LEU A 29 -12.20 -8.84 -16.27
C LEU A 29 -13.38 -8.47 -15.36
N HIS A 30 -13.06 -7.84 -14.24
CA HIS A 30 -14.03 -7.30 -13.30
C HIS A 30 -13.83 -5.79 -13.15
N VAL A 31 -14.94 -5.08 -12.94
CA VAL A 31 -15.00 -3.65 -12.65
C VAL A 31 -15.55 -3.48 -11.24
N TRP A 32 -15.00 -2.55 -10.49
CA TRP A 32 -15.53 -2.22 -9.17
C TRP A 32 -16.84 -1.45 -9.28
N ASN A 33 -17.89 -1.94 -8.62
CA ASN A 33 -19.14 -1.22 -8.46
C ASN A 33 -19.11 -0.48 -7.13
N VAL A 34 -18.96 0.86 -7.18
CA VAL A 34 -18.89 1.71 -6.00
C VAL A 34 -20.21 1.75 -5.23
N GLU A 35 -21.37 1.66 -5.90
CA GLU A 35 -22.68 1.70 -5.23
C GLU A 35 -22.92 0.46 -4.36
N ASN A 36 -22.43 -0.70 -4.81
CA ASN A 36 -22.64 -1.98 -4.17
C ASN A 36 -21.39 -2.50 -3.46
N GLU A 37 -20.29 -1.74 -3.46
CA GLU A 37 -18.98 -2.10 -2.90
C GLU A 37 -18.55 -3.53 -3.27
N THR A 38 -18.71 -3.88 -4.55
CA THR A 38 -18.47 -5.25 -5.04
C THR A 38 -17.83 -5.27 -6.42
N TRP A 39 -17.04 -6.31 -6.67
CA TRP A 39 -16.56 -6.62 -8.01
C TRP A 39 -17.67 -7.22 -8.87
N ILE A 40 -17.86 -6.68 -10.06
CA ILE A 40 -18.78 -7.21 -11.08
C ILE A 40 -18.02 -7.59 -12.34
N GLU A 41 -18.39 -8.69 -12.98
CA GLU A 41 -17.82 -9.08 -14.28
C GLU A 41 -18.13 -8.01 -15.33
N SER A 42 -17.12 -7.64 -16.11
CA SER A 42 -17.25 -6.68 -17.21
C SER A 42 -18.06 -7.29 -18.35
N GLN A 43 -19.07 -6.56 -18.82
CA GLN A 43 -19.83 -6.94 -20.01
C GLN A 43 -19.16 -6.50 -21.32
N GLU A 44 -18.12 -5.67 -21.20
CA GLU A 44 -17.38 -5.10 -22.32
C GLU A 44 -15.90 -5.51 -22.27
N GLU A 45 -15.29 -5.57 -23.44
CA GLU A 45 -13.84 -5.72 -23.56
C GLU A 45 -13.12 -4.48 -23.02
N ILE A 46 -11.92 -4.66 -22.48
CA ILE A 46 -11.15 -3.54 -21.93
C ILE A 46 -10.94 -2.38 -22.93
N SER A 47 -10.86 -2.68 -24.23
CA SER A 47 -10.71 -1.66 -25.27
C SER A 47 -11.92 -0.76 -25.45
N ALA A 48 -13.11 -1.20 -25.01
CA ALA A 48 -14.34 -0.43 -25.08
C ALA A 48 -14.61 0.37 -23.79
N LEU A 49 -13.94 0.00 -22.69
CA LEU A 49 -14.17 0.61 -21.39
C LEU A 49 -13.59 2.03 -21.35
N VAL A 50 -14.42 2.99 -20.93
CA VAL A 50 -13.99 4.36 -20.65
C VAL A 50 -13.35 4.36 -19.27
N LEU A 51 -12.03 4.55 -19.21
CA LEU A 51 -11.29 4.63 -17.95
C LEU A 51 -11.22 6.07 -17.47
N ASP A 52 -11.64 6.31 -16.23
CA ASP A 52 -11.43 7.54 -15.49
C ASP A 52 -10.68 7.29 -14.17
N ALA A 53 -10.56 8.31 -13.33
CA ALA A 53 -9.83 8.22 -12.07
C ALA A 53 -10.51 7.30 -11.04
N ASP A 54 -11.81 7.04 -11.19
CA ASP A 54 -12.62 6.23 -10.26
C ASP A 54 -12.85 4.82 -10.82
N THR A 55 -12.22 4.48 -11.95
CA THR A 55 -12.35 3.16 -12.57
C THR A 55 -11.32 2.19 -11.98
N HIS A 56 -11.81 1.21 -11.22
CA HIS A 56 -10.98 0.13 -10.66
C HIS A 56 -11.26 -1.18 -11.38
N LEU A 57 -10.18 -1.89 -11.74
CA LEU A 57 -10.23 -3.11 -12.54
C LEU A 57 -9.48 -4.24 -11.85
N ALA A 58 -10.00 -5.46 -12.00
CA ALA A 58 -9.31 -6.67 -11.57
C ALA A 58 -9.44 -7.76 -12.63
N TRP A 59 -8.35 -8.46 -12.92
CA TRP A 59 -8.41 -9.73 -13.64
C TRP A 59 -8.33 -10.87 -12.65
N ALA A 60 -9.29 -11.78 -12.73
CA ALA A 60 -9.32 -12.97 -11.89
C ALA A 60 -9.57 -14.23 -12.75
N PRO A 61 -9.04 -15.40 -12.37
CA PRO A 61 -9.44 -16.67 -12.97
C PRO A 61 -10.94 -16.88 -12.85
N SER A 62 -11.57 -17.46 -13.87
CA SER A 62 -13.02 -17.74 -13.90
C SER A 62 -13.51 -18.68 -12.78
N ASN A 63 -12.59 -19.40 -12.16
CA ASN A 63 -12.83 -20.30 -11.03
C ASN A 63 -12.35 -19.73 -9.68
N ALA A 64 -11.89 -18.48 -9.64
CA ALA A 64 -11.49 -17.83 -8.41
C ALA A 64 -12.72 -17.43 -7.59
N ASP A 65 -12.56 -17.45 -6.28
CA ASP A 65 -13.53 -16.87 -5.36
C ASP A 65 -13.29 -15.35 -5.30
N ILE A 66 -14.15 -14.62 -6.03
CA ILE A 66 -14.10 -13.16 -6.18
C ILE A 66 -14.23 -12.43 -4.83
N GLY A 67 -14.84 -13.07 -3.82
CA GLY A 67 -14.93 -12.50 -2.48
C GLY A 67 -13.58 -12.33 -1.77
N ASN A 68 -12.51 -12.95 -2.28
CA ASN A 68 -11.16 -12.77 -1.75
C ASN A 68 -10.39 -11.62 -2.42
N LEU A 69 -10.95 -11.00 -3.46
CA LEU A 69 -10.33 -9.80 -4.02
C LEU A 69 -10.41 -8.66 -2.99
N PRO A 70 -9.35 -7.87 -2.81
CA PRO A 70 -9.44 -6.65 -2.03
C PRO A 70 -10.48 -5.71 -2.66
N PRO A 71 -11.12 -4.84 -1.87
CA PRO A 71 -12.06 -3.88 -2.44
C PRO A 71 -11.36 -2.99 -3.47
N GLY A 72 -12.11 -2.52 -4.46
CA GLY A 72 -11.55 -1.64 -5.50
C GLY A 72 -11.11 -0.29 -4.95
N VAL A 73 -11.73 0.13 -3.84
CA VAL A 73 -11.42 1.34 -3.08
C VAL A 73 -11.15 0.94 -1.64
N ASP A 74 -9.95 1.25 -1.15
CA ASP A 74 -9.60 1.14 0.27
C ASP A 74 -9.78 2.51 0.95
N CYS A 75 -10.06 2.51 2.25
CA CYS A 75 -9.87 3.68 3.11
C CYS A 75 -10.57 4.95 2.60
N ASP A 76 -11.83 4.82 2.17
CA ASP A 76 -12.64 5.90 1.57
C ASP A 76 -12.02 6.57 0.33
N GLY A 77 -11.06 5.91 -0.33
CA GLY A 77 -10.32 6.47 -1.46
C GLY A 77 -9.20 7.44 -1.05
N HIS A 78 -8.86 7.47 0.24
CA HIS A 78 -7.90 8.40 0.84
C HIS A 78 -6.81 7.66 1.63
N GLY A 79 -6.42 6.48 1.15
CA GLY A 79 -5.35 5.69 1.73
C GLY A 79 -5.29 4.29 1.15
N TRP A 80 -4.58 3.41 1.86
CA TRP A 80 -4.48 1.99 1.54
C TRP A 80 -4.61 1.14 2.79
N ALA A 81 -5.23 -0.03 2.67
CA ALA A 81 -5.41 -0.94 3.79
C ALA A 81 -4.14 -1.78 4.02
N MET A 82 -3.69 -1.87 5.26
CA MET A 82 -2.57 -2.70 5.68
C MET A 82 -3.00 -3.73 6.73
N GLY A 83 -2.37 -4.90 6.72
CA GLY A 83 -2.76 -6.01 7.58
C GLY A 83 -3.95 -6.79 7.03
N SER A 84 -4.49 -7.70 7.84
CA SER A 84 -5.59 -8.59 7.43
C SER A 84 -6.40 -9.03 8.64
N GLY A 85 -7.68 -9.34 8.47
CA GLY A 85 -8.55 -9.75 9.57
C GLY A 85 -8.66 -8.65 10.64
N GLY A 86 -8.59 -9.03 11.92
CA GLY A 86 -8.67 -8.06 13.02
C GLY A 86 -7.49 -7.08 13.13
N ALA A 87 -6.41 -7.31 12.39
CA ALA A 87 -5.24 -6.42 12.35
C ALA A 87 -5.27 -5.44 11.15
N ALA A 88 -6.33 -5.48 10.34
CA ALA A 88 -6.48 -4.61 9.18
C ALA A 88 -6.72 -3.16 9.64
N HIS A 89 -5.95 -2.22 9.10
CA HIS A 89 -6.12 -0.79 9.34
C HIS A 89 -5.64 0.05 8.16
N CYS A 90 -6.21 1.23 8.02
CA CYS A 90 -5.95 2.15 6.93
C CYS A 90 -4.72 3.02 7.18
N MET A 91 -3.89 3.13 6.16
CA MET A 91 -2.79 4.09 6.11
C MET A 91 -3.26 5.25 5.26
N CYS A 92 -3.75 6.30 5.92
CA CYS A 92 -4.35 7.46 5.27
C CYS A 92 -3.31 8.32 4.54
N ASP A 93 -3.74 8.91 3.44
CA ASP A 93 -3.00 9.90 2.67
C ASP A 93 -2.86 11.22 3.45
N GLU A 94 -1.95 12.09 3.01
CA GLU A 94 -1.75 13.41 3.61
C GLU A 94 -3.05 14.24 3.62
N GLY A 95 -3.39 14.82 4.78
CA GLY A 95 -4.63 15.57 4.98
C GLY A 95 -5.82 14.72 5.41
N TYR A 96 -5.62 13.42 5.62
CA TYR A 96 -6.62 12.48 6.12
C TYR A 96 -6.11 11.74 7.36
N GLU A 97 -7.02 11.45 8.28
CA GLU A 97 -6.76 10.73 9.52
C GLU A 97 -7.80 9.64 9.75
N ARG A 98 -7.43 8.62 10.53
CA ARG A 98 -8.38 7.59 10.96
C ARG A 98 -9.29 8.15 12.07
N PRO A 99 -10.62 7.97 11.98
CA PRO A 99 -11.50 8.23 13.12
C PRO A 99 -11.21 7.28 14.29
N ASP A 100 -11.43 7.75 15.52
CA ASP A 100 -11.32 6.88 16.70
C ASP A 100 -12.30 5.71 16.64
N GLY A 101 -11.77 4.48 16.79
CA GLY A 101 -12.56 3.24 16.74
C GLY A 101 -12.97 2.80 15.34
N ASP A 102 -12.62 3.57 14.30
CA ASP A 102 -12.78 3.14 12.91
C ASP A 102 -11.42 3.09 12.22
N TRP A 103 -10.83 1.91 12.26
CA TRP A 103 -9.50 1.67 11.72
C TRP A 103 -9.49 1.50 10.20
N LEU A 104 -10.64 1.37 9.54
CA LEU A 104 -10.75 1.08 8.11
C LEU A 104 -11.25 2.27 7.28
N SER A 105 -11.31 3.46 7.89
CA SER A 105 -11.77 4.68 7.25
C SER A 105 -10.72 5.79 7.35
N CYS A 106 -10.72 6.69 6.37
CA CYS A 106 -9.88 7.89 6.33
C CYS A 106 -10.75 9.12 6.09
N VAL A 107 -10.87 9.96 7.12
CA VAL A 107 -11.63 11.21 7.07
C VAL A 107 -10.68 12.39 7.03
N SER A 108 -11.15 13.55 6.53
CA SER A 108 -10.29 14.74 6.51
C SER A 108 -9.83 15.13 7.91
N GLU A 109 -8.57 15.55 8.04
CA GLU A 109 -8.00 15.96 9.32
C GLU A 109 -8.87 17.02 10.03
N GLY A 110 -9.08 16.84 11.33
CA GLY A 110 -9.88 17.73 12.17
C GLY A 110 -11.39 17.52 12.03
N THR A 111 -11.83 16.53 11.25
CA THR A 111 -13.24 16.11 11.18
C THR A 111 -13.54 14.86 12.00
N ALA A 112 -12.51 14.13 12.44
CA ALA A 112 -12.67 13.02 13.36
C ALA A 112 -13.23 13.52 14.69
N SER A 113 -14.53 13.30 14.91
CA SER A 113 -15.19 13.58 16.18
C SER A 113 -15.26 12.30 17.00
N GLY A 114 -14.30 12.08 17.88
CA GLY A 114 -14.25 10.92 18.77
C GLY A 114 -13.77 11.31 20.17
N GLU A 115 -14.52 10.89 21.19
CA GLU A 115 -13.94 10.74 22.52
C GLU A 115 -13.03 9.51 22.46
N VAL A 116 -11.79 9.64 22.96
CA VAL A 116 -10.77 8.58 23.01
C VAL A 116 -11.41 7.25 23.43
N GLY A 117 -11.77 6.45 22.43
CA GLY A 117 -12.26 5.11 22.62
C GLY A 117 -11.11 4.30 23.18
N ASN A 118 -11.36 3.55 24.25
CA ASN A 118 -10.39 2.66 24.86
C ASN A 118 -10.19 1.40 24.01
N GLU A 119 -10.11 1.56 22.68
CA GLU A 119 -9.87 0.50 21.71
C GLU A 119 -8.38 0.41 21.43
N THR A 120 -7.85 -0.81 21.52
CA THR A 120 -6.43 -1.09 21.27
C THR A 120 -6.11 -0.84 19.81
N ASP A 121 -5.02 -0.13 19.54
CA ASP A 121 -4.54 0.10 18.18
C ASP A 121 -4.17 -1.24 17.52
N PRO A 122 -4.88 -1.68 16.45
CA PRO A 122 -4.58 -2.92 15.75
C PRO A 122 -3.21 -2.88 15.05
N HIS A 123 -2.65 -1.69 14.81
CA HIS A 123 -1.27 -1.54 14.38
C HIS A 123 -0.31 -2.05 15.46
N GLU A 124 -0.52 -1.64 16.72
CA GLU A 124 0.32 -2.05 17.86
C GLU A 124 0.30 -3.57 18.06
N GLU A 125 -0.87 -4.21 17.92
CA GLU A 125 -0.98 -5.67 17.98
C GLU A 125 -0.30 -6.38 16.79
N SER A 126 -0.32 -5.76 15.62
CA SER A 126 0.27 -6.28 14.37
C SER A 126 1.80 -6.16 14.31
N LEU A 127 2.40 -5.21 15.03
CA LEU A 127 3.86 -5.06 15.13
C LEU A 127 4.56 -6.32 15.68
N GLY A 128 3.83 -7.21 16.37
CA GLY A 128 4.33 -8.51 16.82
C GLY A 128 4.20 -9.64 15.80
N LEU A 129 3.39 -9.48 14.75
CA LEU A 129 3.13 -10.48 13.70
C LEU A 129 3.99 -10.24 12.44
N TYR A 130 4.38 -8.99 12.20
CA TYR A 130 5.26 -8.59 11.11
C TYR A 130 6.43 -7.79 11.67
N GLU A 131 7.66 -8.29 11.54
CA GLU A 131 8.88 -7.53 11.85
C GLU A 131 9.10 -6.42 10.80
N VAL A 132 8.29 -5.37 10.84
CA VAL A 132 8.54 -4.16 10.05
C VAL A 132 9.60 -3.34 10.78
N GLY A 133 10.86 -3.70 10.57
CA GLY A 133 11.99 -2.92 11.04
C GLY A 133 12.17 -1.65 10.21
N HIS A 134 11.45 -0.57 10.54
CA HIS A 134 11.76 0.78 10.06
C HIS A 134 13.03 1.32 10.73
N SER A 135 14.16 0.65 10.53
CA SER A 135 15.47 1.14 10.95
C SER A 135 16.21 1.72 9.74
N THR A 136 16.04 3.01 9.50
CA THR A 136 16.97 3.77 8.66
C THR A 136 18.27 3.94 9.42
N VAL A 137 19.42 3.69 8.78
CA VAL A 137 20.73 3.96 9.38
C VAL A 137 21.50 4.92 8.49
N THR A 138 21.87 6.09 9.03
CA THR A 138 22.70 7.08 8.36
C THR A 138 24.16 6.93 8.81
N PHE A 139 25.10 6.84 7.87
CA PHE A 139 26.53 6.72 8.18
C PHE A 139 27.30 8.00 7.79
N ILE A 140 28.27 8.40 8.61
CA ILE A 140 29.32 9.35 8.22
C ILE A 140 30.55 8.55 7.79
N LEU A 141 31.04 8.82 6.58
CA LEU A 141 32.21 8.17 5.99
C LEU A 141 33.43 9.11 6.01
N ASP A 142 34.62 8.55 6.22
CA ASP A 142 35.88 9.31 6.08
C ASP A 142 36.36 9.43 4.63
N LYS A 143 37.47 10.15 4.41
CA LYS A 143 38.11 10.34 3.10
C LYS A 143 38.57 9.04 2.43
N GLN A 144 38.65 7.93 3.18
CA GLN A 144 38.98 6.58 2.68
C GLN A 144 37.75 5.69 2.57
N MET A 145 36.54 6.25 2.61
CA MET A 145 35.25 5.55 2.53
C MET A 145 34.98 4.57 3.70
N ARG A 146 35.65 4.76 4.84
CA ARG A 146 35.40 3.93 6.04
C ARG A 146 34.29 4.56 6.88
N LYS A 147 33.37 3.74 7.39
CA LYS A 147 32.30 4.16 8.29
C LYS A 147 32.90 4.60 9.63
N ARG A 148 32.59 5.82 10.07
CA ARG A 148 33.10 6.40 11.33
C ARG A 148 32.01 6.50 12.39
N VAL A 149 30.82 6.94 11.99
CA VAL A 149 29.66 7.14 12.88
C VAL A 149 28.41 6.55 12.22
N ALA A 150 27.49 6.04 13.04
CA ALA A 150 26.21 5.49 12.62
C ALA A 150 25.07 6.09 13.46
N TYR A 151 24.10 6.71 12.80
CA TYR A 151 22.85 7.18 13.39
C TYR A 151 21.75 6.20 13.06
N SER A 152 21.09 5.66 14.09
CA SER A 152 19.95 4.74 13.92
C SER A 152 18.63 5.48 14.03
N GLY A 153 17.67 5.11 13.18
CA GLY A 153 16.32 5.67 13.16
C GLY A 153 16.21 6.95 12.34
N ILE A 154 15.02 7.53 12.34
CA ILE A 154 14.69 8.76 11.61
C ILE A 154 14.79 10.04 12.47
N TYR A 155 15.00 9.88 13.78
CA TYR A 155 15.04 10.98 14.77
C TYR A 155 16.48 11.35 15.15
N TRP A 156 17.36 11.56 14.18
CA TRP A 156 18.70 12.11 14.46
C TRP A 156 18.65 13.63 14.44
N ASP A 157 19.41 14.25 15.35
CA ASP A 157 19.50 15.70 15.46
C ASP A 157 20.47 16.26 14.39
N ALA A 158 20.02 17.28 13.66
CA ALA A 158 20.79 17.84 12.55
C ALA A 158 22.01 18.66 13.00
N GLU A 159 21.96 19.26 14.18
CA GLU A 159 23.09 20.00 14.75
C GLU A 159 24.18 19.03 15.22
N GLU A 160 23.80 17.93 15.91
CA GLU A 160 24.73 16.87 16.31
C GLU A 160 25.36 16.19 15.08
N PHE A 161 24.57 15.89 14.05
CA PHE A 161 25.09 15.33 12.80
C PHE A 161 26.11 16.26 12.15
N THR A 162 25.80 17.56 12.09
CA THR A 162 26.70 18.56 11.50
C THR A 162 27.97 18.71 12.32
N HIS A 163 27.87 18.69 13.65
CA HIS A 163 29.01 18.72 14.56
C HIS A 163 29.94 17.53 14.34
N ASP A 164 29.39 16.32 14.17
CA ASP A 164 30.18 15.10 13.98
C ASP A 164 30.84 15.07 12.59
N VAL A 165 30.18 15.57 11.54
CA VAL A 165 30.80 15.77 10.22
C VAL A 165 31.98 16.75 10.31
N GLN A 166 31.83 17.87 11.00
CA GLN A 166 32.89 18.87 11.16
C GLN A 166 34.06 18.33 11.99
N SER A 167 33.77 17.59 13.06
CA SER A 167 34.79 16.97 13.91
C SER A 167 35.63 15.97 13.13
N LEU A 168 35.00 15.17 12.28
CA LEU A 168 35.66 14.16 11.45
C LEU A 168 36.36 14.72 10.21
N GLU A 169 36.05 15.95 9.79
CA GLU A 169 36.75 16.61 8.68
C GLU A 169 38.22 16.91 9.02
N HIS A 170 38.47 17.20 10.30
CA HIS A 170 39.77 17.56 10.86
C HIS A 170 40.62 16.36 11.32
N GLU A 171 40.11 15.12 11.18
CA GLU A 171 40.85 13.86 11.40
C GLU A 171 41.49 13.31 10.10
#